data_AF-A0A536GIN9-F1
#
_entry.id   AF-A0A536GIN9-F1
#
_cell.length_a   1.000
_cell.length_b   1.000
_cell.length_c   1.000
_cell.angle_alpha   90.00
_cell.angle_beta   90.00
_cell.angle_gamma   90.00
#
_symmetry.space_group_name_H-M   'P 1'
#
loop_
_entity.id
_entity.type
_entity.pdbx_description
1 polymer ?
#
loop_
_entity_poly.entity_id
_entity_poly.type
_entity_poly.pdbx_seq_one_letter_code
_entity_poly.pdbx_strand_id
1 'polypeptide(L)'
;MSEDRRQPLALPPDPAAYDSERNAAARRRGLATPYIPGGRDPEQARSEQEDRHYLRILLVMVIAIVLAGFVLGIVAMQLGLNGLVGNPV
;
A
#
# COMPACT_ATOMS: atom_id res chain seq x y z
N MET A 1 -3.23 36.00 -28.16
CA MET A 1 -2.78 35.86 -26.77
C MET A 1 -4.02 35.99 -25.90
N SER A 2 -4.68 34.86 -25.64
CA SER A 2 -6.01 34.83 -25.03
C SER A 2 -5.85 34.71 -23.52
N GLU A 3 -6.10 35.80 -22.79
CA GLU A 3 -6.07 35.82 -21.33
C GLU A 3 -7.21 34.97 -20.77
N ASP A 4 -6.84 33.80 -20.24
CA ASP A 4 -7.71 32.91 -19.46
C ASP A 4 -8.10 33.62 -18.15
N ARG A 5 -9.21 34.37 -18.17
CA ARG A 5 -9.83 35.01 -16.99
C ARG A 5 -10.46 33.96 -16.08
N ARG A 6 -9.65 33.12 -15.44
CA ARG A 6 -10.09 32.38 -14.25
C ARG A 6 -10.25 33.39 -13.12
N GLN A 7 -11.46 33.92 -12.95
CA GLN A 7 -11.84 34.66 -11.75
C GLN A 7 -11.43 33.83 -10.54
N PRO A 8 -10.61 34.37 -9.61
CA PRO A 8 -10.35 33.67 -8.37
C PRO A 8 -11.69 33.52 -7.67
N LEU A 9 -12.17 32.28 -7.51
CA LEU A 9 -13.37 32.00 -6.73
C LEU A 9 -13.18 32.69 -5.38
N ALA A 10 -14.06 33.63 -5.06
CA ALA A 10 -14.04 34.33 -3.79
C ALA A 10 -14.23 33.30 -2.68
N LEU A 11 -13.12 32.99 -2.04
CA LEU A 11 -13.01 32.01 -0.99
C LEU A 11 -13.86 32.49 0.24
N PRO A 12 -14.80 31.68 0.79
CA PRO A 12 -15.65 32.09 1.91
C PRO A 12 -14.88 32.63 3.13
N PRO A 13 -15.28 33.75 3.75
CA PRO A 13 -14.50 34.39 4.81
C PRO A 13 -14.25 33.52 6.06
N ASP A 14 -15.04 32.46 6.26
CA ASP A 14 -14.83 31.47 7.32
C ASP A 14 -13.95 30.30 6.82
N PRO A 15 -12.72 30.12 7.35
CA PRO A 15 -11.85 29.00 7.05
C PRO A 15 -12.48 27.62 7.24
N ALA A 16 -13.38 27.48 8.22
CA ALA A 16 -14.04 26.21 8.49
C ALA A 16 -15.06 25.83 7.40
N ALA A 17 -15.56 26.81 6.63
CA ALA A 17 -16.52 26.59 5.55
C ALA A 17 -15.88 25.97 4.29
N TYR A 18 -14.58 26.19 4.04
CA TYR A 18 -13.85 25.61 2.90
C TYR A 18 -13.84 24.08 2.90
N ASP A 19 -13.67 23.51 4.09
CA ASP A 19 -13.51 22.08 4.26
C ASP A 19 -14.85 21.37 4.52
N SER A 20 -15.97 22.08 4.59
CA SER A 20 -17.27 21.52 4.96
C SER A 20 -17.71 20.32 4.10
N GLU A 21 -17.57 20.42 2.77
CA GLU A 21 -17.87 19.31 1.85
C GLU A 21 -16.85 18.17 1.97
N ARG A 22 -15.56 18.49 2.11
CA ARG A 22 -14.48 17.51 2.28
C ARG A 22 -14.64 16.74 3.61
N ASN A 23 -15.05 17.43 4.66
CA ASN A 23 -15.32 16.90 5.99
C ASN A 23 -16.59 16.04 5.99
N ALA A 24 -17.61 16.43 5.22
CA ALA A 24 -18.78 15.59 4.99
C ALA A 24 -18.40 14.30 4.25
N ALA A 25 -17.61 14.38 3.19
CA ALA A 25 -17.12 13.21 2.45
C ALA A 25 -16.22 12.29 3.31
N ALA A 26 -15.36 12.86 4.16
CA ALA A 26 -14.51 12.11 5.09
C ALA A 26 -15.36 11.35 6.12
N ARG A 27 -16.37 12.00 6.73
CA ARG A 27 -17.31 11.35 7.65
C ARG A 27 -18.11 10.22 6.97
N ARG A 28 -18.54 10.41 5.71
CA ARG A 28 -19.22 9.34 4.94
C ARG A 28 -18.34 8.11 4.70
N ARG A 29 -17.01 8.28 4.67
CA ARG A 29 -16.03 7.20 4.52
C ARG A 29 -15.59 6.61 5.87
N GLY A 30 -16.17 7.07 6.98
CA GLY A 30 -15.84 6.59 8.33
C GLY A 30 -14.55 7.15 8.91
N LEU A 31 -13.96 8.19 8.30
CA LEU A 31 -12.79 8.85 8.90
C LEU A 31 -13.23 9.74 10.07
N ALA A 32 -12.59 9.56 11.22
CA ALA A 32 -12.85 10.34 12.43
C ALA A 32 -12.46 11.82 12.28
N THR A 33 -11.57 12.13 11.33
CA THR A 33 -11.03 13.47 11.09
C THR A 33 -11.04 13.77 9.58
N PRO A 34 -11.19 15.04 9.16
CA PRO A 34 -11.00 15.45 7.78
C PRO A 34 -9.75 14.85 7.13
N TYR A 35 -9.88 14.31 5.92
CA TYR A 35 -8.71 13.91 5.13
C TYR A 35 -7.97 15.18 4.67
N ILE A 36 -6.94 15.56 5.40
CA ILE A 36 -6.03 16.65 5.05
C ILE A 36 -4.78 16.01 4.42
N PRO A 37 -4.56 16.16 3.09
CA PRO A 37 -3.33 15.72 2.46
C PRO A 37 -2.13 16.35 3.16
N GLY A 38 -1.20 15.53 3.66
CA GLY A 38 -0.05 16.01 4.44
C GLY A 38 -0.31 16.28 5.93
N GLY A 39 -1.54 16.04 6.42
CA GLY A 39 -1.84 16.05 7.85
C GLY A 39 -1.26 14.82 8.57
N ARG A 40 -0.97 14.94 9.88
CA ARG A 40 -0.61 13.78 10.70
C ARG A 40 -1.87 12.96 11.00
N ASP A 41 -1.73 11.64 10.90
CA ASP A 41 -2.77 10.69 11.31
C ASP A 41 -2.94 10.74 12.85
N PRO A 42 -4.14 11.03 13.37
CA PRO A 42 -4.38 11.00 14.82
C PRO A 42 -4.25 9.59 15.42
N GLU A 43 -4.37 8.52 14.63
CA GLU A 43 -4.20 7.13 15.07
C GLU A 43 -2.92 6.46 14.54
N GLN A 44 -1.87 7.25 14.31
CA GLN A 44 -0.61 6.79 13.74
C GLN A 44 -0.03 5.53 14.44
N ALA A 45 -0.10 5.48 15.77
CA ALA A 45 0.42 4.34 16.55
C ALA A 45 -0.33 3.02 16.29
N ARG A 46 -1.61 3.09 15.90
CA ARG A 46 -2.41 1.92 15.55
C ARG A 46 -2.06 1.44 14.15
N SER A 47 -1.98 2.36 13.20
CA SER A 47 -1.55 2.09 11.82
C SER A 47 -0.16 1.41 11.80
N GLU A 48 0.79 1.88 12.60
CA GLU A 48 2.13 1.28 12.72
C GLU A 48 2.15 -0.15 13.31
N GLN A 49 1.16 -0.53 14.12
CA GLN A 49 1.04 -1.90 14.64
C GLN A 49 0.53 -2.86 13.57
N GLU A 50 -0.48 -2.42 12.81
CA GLU A 50 -1.04 -3.17 11.70
C GLU A 50 0.01 -3.35 10.58
N ASP A 51 0.77 -2.32 10.26
CA ASP A 51 1.86 -2.38 9.28
C ASP A 51 2.92 -3.42 9.65
N ARG A 52 3.34 -3.47 10.92
CA ARG A 52 4.31 -4.48 11.40
C ARG A 52 3.75 -5.90 11.31
N HIS A 53 2.45 -6.08 11.55
CA HIS A 53 1.81 -7.38 11.43
C HIS A 53 1.84 -7.88 9.99
N TYR A 54 1.41 -7.06 9.03
CA TYR A 54 1.42 -7.41 7.61
C TYR A 54 2.83 -7.61 7.05
N LEU A 55 3.79 -6.76 7.45
CA LEU A 55 5.19 -6.93 7.08
C LEU A 55 5.76 -8.28 7.56
N ARG A 56 5.38 -8.71 8.78
CA ARG A 56 5.80 -10.01 9.31
C ARG A 56 5.23 -11.17 8.50
N ILE A 57 3.95 -11.10 8.12
CA ILE A 57 3.31 -12.12 7.27
C ILE A 57 4.01 -12.18 5.91
N LEU A 58 4.25 -11.02 5.29
CA LEU A 58 4.96 -10.93 4.01
C LEU A 58 6.34 -11.59 4.10
N LEU A 59 7.10 -11.29 5.16
CA LEU A 59 8.43 -11.85 5.38
C LEU A 59 8.37 -13.38 5.54
N VAL A 60 7.43 -13.89 6.33
CA VAL A 60 7.24 -15.34 6.51
C VAL A 60 6.90 -16.03 5.19
N MET A 61 6.04 -15.42 4.37
CA MET A 61 5.66 -15.96 3.07
C MET A 61 6.85 -16.04 2.11
N VAL A 62 7.69 -15.00 2.05
CA VAL A 62 8.90 -14.98 1.22
C VAL A 62 9.87 -16.09 1.66
N ILE A 63 10.13 -16.20 2.97
CA ILE A 63 11.01 -17.23 3.51
C ILE A 63 10.46 -18.63 3.18
N ALA A 64 9.15 -18.85 3.32
CA ALA A 64 8.52 -20.11 3.01
C ALA A 64 8.68 -20.50 1.52
N ILE A 65 8.49 -19.54 0.60
CA ILE A 65 8.66 -19.78 -0.85
C ILE A 65 10.12 -20.13 -1.18
N VAL A 66 11.08 -19.39 -0.63
CA VAL A 66 12.51 -19.66 -0.85
C VAL A 66 12.91 -21.03 -0.30
N LEU A 67 12.46 -21.36 0.91
CA LEU A 67 12.72 -22.68 1.51
C LEU A 67 12.05 -23.80 0.72
N ALA A 68 10.82 -23.60 0.24
CA ALA A 68 10.15 -24.58 -0.62
C ALA A 68 10.93 -24.83 -1.91
N GLY A 69 11.39 -23.77 -2.58
CA GLY A 69 12.25 -23.89 -3.76
C GLY A 69 13.57 -24.62 -3.47
N PHE A 70 14.19 -24.32 -2.32
CA PHE A 70 15.41 -24.99 -1.88
C PHE A 70 15.19 -26.50 -1.64
N VAL A 71 14.13 -26.86 -0.91
CA VAL A 71 13.77 -28.26 -0.66
C VAL A 71 13.47 -28.99 -1.97
N LEU A 72 12.69 -28.40 -2.86
CA LEU A 72 12.39 -28.98 -4.18
C LEU A 72 13.66 -29.17 -5.02
N GLY A 73 14.61 -28.23 -4.96
CA GLY A 73 15.90 -28.34 -5.63
C GLY A 73 16.72 -29.53 -5.12
N ILE A 74 16.79 -29.73 -3.81
CA ILE A 74 17.46 -30.90 -3.20
C ILE A 74 16.78 -32.19 -3.65
N VAL A 75 15.44 -32.26 -3.60
CA VAL A 75 14.69 -33.45 -4.00
C VAL A 75 14.94 -33.78 -5.47
N ALA A 76 14.93 -32.78 -6.36
CA ALA A 76 15.22 -32.96 -7.78
C ALA A 76 16.65 -33.47 -8.03
N MET A 77 17.63 -32.96 -7.27
CA MET A 77 19.01 -33.43 -7.32
C MET A 77 19.12 -34.91 -6.92
N GLN A 78 18.44 -35.32 -5.84
CA GLN A 78 18.46 -36.72 -5.35
C GLN A 78 17.75 -37.68 -6.30
N LEU A 79 16.69 -37.23 -6.97
CA LEU A 79 15.94 -38.03 -7.95
C LEU A 79 16.64 -38.14 -9.32
N GLY A 80 17.82 -37.53 -9.50
CA GLY A 80 18.60 -37.67 -10.74
C GLY A 80 17.97 -36.99 -11.96
N LEU A 81 17.02 -36.06 -11.77
CA LEU A 81 16.39 -35.27 -12.84
C LEU A 81 17.39 -34.45 -13.68
N ASN A 82 18.63 -34.30 -13.21
CA ASN A 82 19.72 -33.71 -13.97
C ASN A 82 20.11 -34.52 -15.22
N GLY A 83 19.81 -35.82 -15.29
CA GLY A 83 20.09 -36.65 -16.46
C GLY A 83 19.06 -36.49 -17.60
N LEU A 84 17.86 -35.98 -17.32
CA LEU A 84 16.77 -35.88 -18.30
C LEU A 84 16.79 -34.56 -19.10
N VAL A 85 17.40 -33.50 -18.53
CA VAL A 85 17.43 -32.15 -19.12
C VAL A 85 18.72 -31.89 -19.92
N GLY A 86 19.71 -32.78 -19.82
CA GLY A 86 21.05 -32.60 -20.38
C GLY A 86 21.43 -33.47 -21.59
N ASN A 87 20.50 -34.17 -22.23
CA ASN A 87 20.81 -35.00 -23.41
C ASN A 87 20.21 -34.41 -24.71
N PRO A 88 20.88 -33.43 -25.36
CA PRO A 88 20.62 -33.15 -26.76
C PRO A 88 21.26 -34.28 -27.59
N VAL A 89 20.41 -35.17 -28.11
CA VAL A 89 20.76 -36.08 -29.21
C VAL A 89 21.16 -35.25 -30.44
#